data_AF-E0Q7G0-F1
#
_entry.id   AF-E0Q7G0-F1
#
_cell.length_a   1.000
_cell.length_b   1.000
_cell.length_c   1.000
_cell.angle_alpha   90.00
_cell.angle_beta   90.00
_cell.angle_gamma   90.00
#
_symmetry.space_group_name_H-M   'P 1'
#
loop_
_entity.id
_entity.type
_entity.pdbx_description
1 polymer ?
#
loop_
_entity_poly.entity_id
_entity_poly.type
_entity_poly.pdbx_seq_one_letter_code
_entity_poly.pdbx_strand_id
1 'polypeptide(L)' 'MSSQHKVCPLFWADRGNSRHLSNMEALEELLNDGWKISRVDTIPPTELPTNAVSATNVYILEKSEDAK' A
#
# COMPACT_ATOMS: atom_id res chain seq x y z
N MET A 1 6.14 24.64 1.89
CA MET A 1 6.71 23.29 2.02
C MET A 1 6.13 22.44 0.92
N SER A 2 6.97 21.90 0.05
CA SER A 2 6.57 20.89 -0.91
C SER A 2 6.58 19.55 -0.17
N SER A 3 5.44 18.87 -0.13
CA SER A 3 5.34 17.51 0.41
C SER A 3 5.22 16.54 -0.75
N GLN A 4 6.16 15.58 -0.78
CA GLN A 4 6.08 14.49 -1.73
C GLN A 4 5.07 13.46 -1.22
N HIS A 5 4.32 12.86 -2.13
CA HIS A 5 3.34 11.83 -1.81
C HIS A 5 3.65 10.54 -2.56
N LYS A 6 3.45 9.41 -1.90
CA LYS A 6 3.48 8.06 -2.49
C LYS A 6 2.26 7.29 -2.08
N VAL A 7 1.89 6.32 -2.91
CA VAL A 7 0.78 5.41 -2.65
C VAL A 7 1.29 3.98 -2.67
N CYS A 8 0.97 3.21 -1.64
CA CYS A 8 1.35 1.81 -1.50
C CYS A 8 0.09 0.96 -1.23
N PRO A 9 -0.45 0.27 -2.24
CA PRO A 9 -1.57 -0.64 -2.05
C PRO A 9 -1.08 -1.97 -1.44
N LEU A 10 -1.71 -2.41 -0.36
CA LEU A 10 -1.43 -3.64 0.35
C LEU A 10 -2.66 -4.55 0.25
N PHE A 11 -2.48 -5.74 -0.31
CA PHE A 11 -3.58 -6.68 -0.56
C PHE A 11 -3.09 -8.12 -0.53
N TRP A 12 -4.02 -9.05 -0.32
CA TRP A 12 -3.75 -10.48 -0.44
C TRP A 12 -3.75 -10.91 -1.90
N ALA A 13 -2.64 -11.48 -2.36
CA ALA A 13 -2.52 -12.09 -3.68
C ALA A 13 -2.38 -13.62 -3.56
N ASP A 14 -3.00 -14.32 -4.49
CA ASP A 14 -2.83 -15.76 -4.63
C ASP A 14 -1.54 -16.05 -5.40
N ARG A 15 -0.68 -16.92 -4.84
CA ARG A 15 0.54 -17.41 -5.49
C ARG A 15 0.51 -18.94 -5.51
N GLY A 16 -0.30 -19.48 -6.42
CA GLY A 16 -0.59 -20.92 -6.44
C GLY A 16 -1.51 -21.30 -5.28
N ASN A 17 -1.06 -22.21 -4.42
CA ASN A 17 -1.86 -22.71 -3.28
C ASN A 17 -1.72 -21.88 -1.99
N SER A 18 -0.97 -20.78 -2.01
CA SER A 18 -0.76 -19.92 -0.84
C SER A 18 -1.16 -18.47 -1.12
N ARG A 19 -1.69 -17.81 -0.09
CA ARG A 19 -1.93 -16.36 -0.10
C ARG A 19 -0.76 -15.63 0.55
N HIS A 20 -0.34 -14.55 -0.09
CA HIS A 20 0.71 -13.69 0.43
C HIS A 20 0.23 -12.24 0.45
N LEU A 21 0.72 -11.48 1.42
CA LEU A 21 0.44 -10.06 1.52
C LEU A 21 1.40 -9.33 0.57
N SER A 22 0.88 -8.89 -0.57
CA SER A 22 1.66 -8.18 -1.58
C SER A 22 2.02 -6.78 -1.09
N ASN A 23 3.21 -6.31 -1.49
CA ASN A 23 3.76 -4.98 -1.21
C ASN A 23 4.08 -4.68 0.26
N MET A 24 4.07 -5.68 1.14
CA MET A 24 4.49 -5.50 2.54
C MET A 24 5.93 -5.00 2.63
N GLU A 25 6.85 -5.64 1.90
CA GLU A 25 8.27 -5.24 1.85
C GLU A 25 8.45 -3.82 1.29
N ALA A 26 7.75 -3.48 0.20
CA ALA A 26 7.78 -2.13 -0.37
C ALA A 26 7.23 -1.07 0.60
N LEU A 27 6.19 -1.39 1.38
CA LEU A 27 5.69 -0.49 2.42
C LEU A 27 6.74 -0.30 3.53
N GLU A 28 7.37 -1.38 3.98
CA GLU A 28 8.43 -1.34 5.00
C GLU A 28 9.63 -0.50 4.54
N GLU A 29 10.08 -0.66 3.30
CA GLU A 29 11.15 0.14 2.70
C GLU A 29 10.81 1.64 2.72
N LEU A 30 9.58 2.01 2.34
CA LEU A 30 9.15 3.41 2.37
C LEU A 30 9.16 3.97 3.80
N LEU A 31 8.68 3.21 4.78
CA LEU A 31 8.70 3.62 6.18
C LEU A 31 10.13 3.80 6.70
N ASN A 32 11.03 2.88 6.35
CA ASN A 32 12.45 2.95 6.71
C ASN A 32 13.17 4.14 6.05
N ASP A 33 12.77 4.49 4.83
CA ASP A 33 13.25 5.68 4.10
C ASP A 33 12.73 7.01 4.70
N GLY A 34 11.94 6.96 5.76
CA GLY A 34 11.41 8.14 6.46
C GLY A 34 10.15 8.72 5.82
N TRP A 35 9.47 7.98 4.96
CA TRP A 35 8.10 8.31 4.57
C TRP A 35 7.15 8.05 5.74
N LYS A 36 6.16 8.91 5.92
CA LYS A 36 5.16 8.79 6.99
C LYS A 36 3.81 8.48 6.39
N ILE A 37 3.05 7.57 7.01
CA ILE A 37 1.66 7.32 6.60
C ILE A 37 0.83 8.54 6.99
N SER A 38 0.29 9.23 5.99
CA SER A 38 -0.61 10.37 6.21
C SER A 38 -2.08 9.93 6.25
N ARG A 39 -2.43 8.90 5.49
CA ARG A 39 -3.78 8.35 5.40
C ARG A 39 -3.76 6.90 4.95
N VAL A 40 -4.77 6.15 5.35
CA VAL A 40 -5.06 4.82 4.81
C VAL A 40 -6.50 4.80 4.32
N ASP A 41 -6.69 4.47 3.06
CA ASP A 41 -8.01 4.18 2.49
C ASP A 41 -8.19 2.68 2.32
N THR A 42 -9.43 2.22 2.23
CA THR A 42 -9.74 0.81 2.00
C THR A 42 -10.67 0.68 0.81
N ILE A 43 -10.24 -0.13 -0.17
CA ILE A 43 -11.09 -0.58 -1.27
C ILE A 43 -11.69 -1.93 -0.84
N PRO A 44 -13.02 -2.03 -0.72
CA PRO A 44 -13.68 -3.27 -0.32
C PRO A 44 -13.44 -4.36 -1.37
N PRO A 45 -13.55 -5.64 -0.97
CA PRO A 45 -13.42 -6.74 -1.92
C PRO A 45 -14.48 -6.60 -3.01
N THR A 46 -14.08 -6.89 -4.25
CA THR A 46 -15.00 -6.86 -5.40
C THR A 46 -15.10 -8.26 -5.96
N GLU A 47 -16.31 -8.81 -5.95
CA GLU A 47 -16.59 -10.07 -6.63
C GLU A 47 -16.71 -9.82 -8.13
N LEU A 48 -15.74 -10.31 -8.90
CA LEU A 48 -15.83 -10.36 -10.35
C LEU A 48 -16.29 -11.76 -10.77
N PRO A 49 -16.94 -11.90 -11.94
CA PRO A 49 -17.53 -13.16 -12.39
C PRO A 49 -16.57 -14.35 -12.45
N THR A 50 -15.26 -14.08 -12.57
CA THR A 50 -14.21 -15.10 -12.72
C THR A 50 -13.14 -15.06 -11.63
N ASN A 51 -13.20 -14.10 -10.71
CA ASN A 51 -12.21 -13.92 -9.65
C ASN A 51 -12.74 -13.01 -8.53
N ALA A 52 -12.44 -13.35 -7.28
CA ALA A 52 -12.63 -12.41 -6.17
C ALA A 52 -11.37 -11.53 -6.06
N VAL A 53 -11.53 -10.21 -6.13
CA VAL A 53 -10.46 -9.27 -5.77
C VAL A 53 -10.52 -9.05 -4.27
N SER A 54 -9.45 -9.41 -3.58
CA SER A 54 -9.27 -9.19 -2.14
C SER A 54 -9.46 -7.71 -1.77
N ALA A 55 -9.90 -7.46 -0.54
CA ALA A 55 -9.86 -6.12 0.03
C ALA A 55 -8.43 -5.55 -0.08
N THR A 56 -8.32 -4.26 -0.44
CA THR A 56 -7.03 -3.59 -0.62
C THR A 56 -6.96 -2.37 0.29
N ASN A 57 -5.95 -2.33 1.16
CA ASN A 57 -5.63 -1.13 1.94
C ASN A 57 -4.65 -0.27 1.14
N VAL A 58 -4.99 0.99 0.92
CA VAL A 58 -4.19 1.94 0.16
C VAL A 58 -3.54 2.90 1.14
N TYR A 59 -2.24 2.68 1.40
CA TYR A 59 -1.45 3.56 2.25
C TYR A 59 -0.99 4.76 1.44
N ILE A 60 -1.36 5.96 1.89
CA ILE A 60 -0.88 7.22 1.33
C ILE A 60 0.21 7.70 2.28
N LEU A 61 1.40 7.90 1.74
CA LEU A 61 2.56 8.32 2.48
C LEU A 61 2.99 9.71 2.04
N GLU A 62 3.48 10.49 2.99
CA GLU A 62 4.04 11.81 2.76
C GLU A 62 5.49 11.88 3.26
N LYS A 63 6.30 12.68 2.59
CA LYS A 63 7.64 13.04 3.04
C LYS A 63 7.87 14.52 2.78
N SER A 64 8.29 15.23 3.81
CA SER A 64 8.66 16.65 3.70
C SER A 64 10.02 16.77 3.02
N GLU A 65 10.17 17.73 2.09
CA GLU A 65 11.47 18.04 1.48
C GLU A 65 12.42 18.87 2.36
N ASP A 66 12.05 19.12 3.63
CA ASP A 66 12.88 19.88 4.55
C ASP A 66 13.87 18.98 5.31
N ALA A 67 15.02 18.78 4.68
CA ALA A 67 16.29 18.51 5.34
C ALA A 67 17.43 18.97 4.41
N LYS A 68 17.72 20.27 4.43
CA LYS A 68 18.99 20.83 3.92
C LYS A 68 19.75 21.48 5.06
#